data_AF-A0A2N9P9Q3-F1
#
_entry.id   AF-A0A2N9P9Q3-F1
#
_cell.length_a   1.000
_cell.length_b   1.000
_cell.length_c   1.000
_cell.angle_alpha   90.00
_cell.angle_beta   90.00
_cell.angle_gamma   90.00
#
_symmetry.space_group_name_H-M   'P 1'
#
loop_
_entity.id
_entity.type
_entity.pdbx_description
1 polymer ?
#
loop_
_entity_poly.entity_id
_entity_poly.type
_entity_poly.pdbx_seq_one_letter_code
_entity_poly.pdbx_strand_id
1 'polypeptide(L)' 'MSKEQRFEQRNAYVRDLFYKTMAKYPKWRVECVIEEVASKVFLSERTVNAIISHEGIYGGKEKKNSQDPNQILMAF' A
#
# COMPACT_ATOMS: atom_id res chain seq x y z
N MET A 1 11.57 -0.16 14.46
CA MET A 1 10.39 -0.05 13.58
C MET A 1 9.14 -0.41 14.37
N SER A 2 8.14 0.46 14.42
CA SER A 2 6.88 0.18 15.13
C SER A 2 6.04 -0.89 14.41
N LYS A 3 5.02 -1.44 15.08
CA LYS A 3 4.06 -2.36 14.46
C LYS A 3 3.37 -1.71 13.26
N GLU A 4 3.03 -0.43 13.38
CA GLU A 4 2.35 0.35 12.35
C GLU A 4 3.27 0.59 11.15
N GLN A 5 4.53 0.96 11.39
CA GLN A 5 5.53 1.10 10.33
C GLN A 5 5.75 -0.23 9.58
N ARG A 6 5.83 -1.36 10.29
CA ARG A 6 5.91 -2.70 9.64
C ARG A 6 4.70 -2.98 8.78
N PHE A 7 3.51 -2.63 9.26
CA PHE A 7 2.25 -2.84 8.55
C PHE A 7 2.20 -1.99 7.27
N GLU A 8 2.58 -0.72 7.35
CA GLU A 8 2.66 0.20 6.21
C GLU A 8 3.68 -0.26 5.17
N GLN A 9 4.87 -0.66 5.61
CA GLN A 9 5.92 -1.16 4.72
C GLN A 9 5.49 -2.45 3.99
N ARG A 10 4.86 -3.39 4.70
CA ARG A 10 4.29 -4.58 4.05
C ARG A 10 3.25 -4.20 3.00
N ASN A 11 2.33 -3.29 3.30
CA ASN A 11 1.30 -2.87 2.36
C ASN A 11 1.89 -2.17 1.13
N ALA A 12 2.89 -1.31 1.33
CA ALA A 12 3.62 -0.67 0.24
C ALA A 12 4.33 -1.70 -0.64
N TYR A 13 4.97 -2.70 -0.04
CA TYR A 13 5.62 -3.80 -0.76
C TYR A 13 4.63 -4.62 -1.59
N VAL A 14 3.47 -4.97 -1.03
CA VAL A 14 2.42 -5.71 -1.77
C VAL A 14 1.94 -4.91 -2.99
N ARG A 15 1.74 -3.59 -2.86
CA ARG A 15 1.33 -2.73 -3.98
C ARG A 15 2.40 -2.68 -5.07
N ASP A 16 3.65 -2.45 -4.69
CA ASP A 16 4.78 -2.44 -5.63
C ASP A 16 4.89 -3.79 -6.37
N LEU A 17 4.79 -4.91 -5.65
CA LEU A 17 4.84 -6.24 -6.23
C LEU A 17 3.67 -6.50 -7.19
N PHE A 18 2.47 -6.02 -6.86
CA PHE A 18 1.30 -6.12 -7.75
C PHE A 18 1.54 -5.40 -9.08
N TYR A 19 1.95 -4.12 -9.05
CA TYR A 19 2.21 -3.36 -10.27
C TYR A 19 3.37 -3.94 -11.09
N LYS A 20 4.43 -4.41 -10.43
CA LYS A 20 5.53 -5.12 -11.11
C LYS A 20 5.05 -6.41 -11.79
N THR A 21 4.19 -7.18 -11.13
CA THR A 21 3.65 -8.42 -11.69
C THR A 21 2.70 -8.14 -12.85
N MET A 22 1.85 -7.11 -12.74
CA MET A 22 0.97 -6.67 -13.82
C MET A 22 1.77 -6.16 -15.03
N ALA A 23 2.84 -5.40 -14.81
CA ALA A 23 3.73 -4.94 -15.88
C ALA A 23 4.49 -6.10 -16.56
N LYS A 24 4.88 -7.12 -15.79
CA LYS A 24 5.53 -8.33 -16.32
C LYS A 24 4.57 -9.17 -17.18
N TYR A 25 3.29 -9.22 -16.83
CA TYR A 25 2.28 -10.03 -17.52
C TYR A 25 1.05 -9.18 -17.93
N PRO A 26 1.18 -8.31 -18.96
CA PRO A 26 0.15 -7.34 -19.31
C PRO A 26 -1.16 -7.94 -19.83
N LYS A 27 -1.16 -9.22 -20.22
CA LYS A 27 -2.35 -9.95 -20.70
C LYS A 27 -3.12 -10.65 -19.58
N TRP A 28 -2.55 -10.74 -18.37
CA TRP A 28 -3.21 -11.44 -17.27
C TRP A 28 -4.39 -10.65 -16.74
N ARG A 29 -5.44 -11.38 -16.33
CA ARG A 29 -6.53 -10.78 -15.54
C ARG A 29 -6.00 -10.36 -14.18
N VAL A 30 -6.61 -9.32 -13.62
CA VAL A 30 -6.28 -8.80 -12.28
C VAL A 30 -6.35 -9.90 -11.22
N GLU A 31 -7.34 -10.79 -11.29
CA GLU A 31 -7.50 -11.95 -10.40
C GLU A 31 -6.24 -12.84 -10.37
N CYS A 32 -5.69 -13.21 -11.54
CA CYS A 32 -4.47 -14.02 -11.62
C CYS A 32 -3.24 -13.29 -11.05
N VAL A 33 -3.18 -11.96 -11.22
CA VAL A 33 -2.11 -11.14 -10.61
C VAL A 33 -2.26 -11.14 -9.09
N ILE A 34 -3.49 -11.04 -8.56
CA ILE A 34 -3.76 -11.09 -7.12
C ILE A 34 -3.37 -12.46 -6.55
N GLU A 35 -3.74 -13.55 -7.21
CA GLU A 35 -3.39 -14.93 -6.80
C GLU A 35 -1.87 -15.14 -6.75
N GLU A 36 -1.15 -14.72 -7.81
CA GLU A 36 0.31 -14.81 -7.89
C GLU A 36 1.00 -13.98 -6.79
N VAL A 37 0.50 -12.77 -6.52
CA VAL A 37 1.03 -11.90 -5.45
C VAL A 37 0.74 -12.52 -4.08
N ALA A 38 -0.48 -13.00 -3.85
CA ALA A 38 -0.92 -13.65 -2.62
C ALA A 38 -0.04 -14.86 -2.26
N SER A 39 0.26 -15.70 -3.24
CA SER A 39 1.19 -16.83 -3.11
C SER A 39 2.60 -16.40 -2.69
N LYS A 40 3.14 -15.32 -3.28
CA LYS A 40 4.50 -14.81 -2.97
C LYS A 40 4.63 -14.19 -1.59
N VAL A 41 3.59 -13.49 -1.12
CA VAL A 41 3.62 -12.75 0.15
C VAL A 41 2.95 -13.49 1.30
N PHE A 42 2.46 -14.71 1.05
CA PHE A 42 1.76 -15.56 2.02
C PHE A 42 0.57 -14.85 2.69
N LEU A 43 -0.21 -14.11 1.89
CA LEU A 43 -1.45 -13.47 2.33
C LEU A 43 -2.63 -14.06 1.56
N SER A 44 -3.84 -13.96 2.13
CA SER A 44 -5.04 -14.33 1.38
C SER A 44 -5.26 -13.36 0.21
N GLU A 45 -5.84 -13.85 -0.89
CA GLU A 45 -6.24 -13.02 -2.03
C GLU A 45 -7.14 -11.86 -1.60
N ARG A 46 -8.09 -12.11 -0.68
CA ARG A 46 -8.98 -11.07 -0.14
C ARG A 46 -8.19 -9.94 0.53
N THR A 47 -7.12 -10.28 1.26
CA THR A 47 -6.24 -9.31 1.92
C THR A 47 -5.42 -8.53 0.91
N VAL A 48 -4.85 -9.19 -0.10
CA VAL A 48 -4.10 -8.52 -1.17
C VAL A 48 -5.01 -7.55 -1.92
N ASN A 49 -6.22 -7.98 -2.28
CA ASN A 49 -7.21 -7.11 -2.92
C ASN A 49 -7.56 -5.90 -2.04
N ALA A 50 -7.77 -6.09 -0.74
CA ALA A 50 -8.04 -4.99 0.19
C ALA A 50 -6.86 -3.99 0.29
N ILE A 51 -5.62 -4.49 0.24
CA ILE A 51 -4.42 -3.64 0.25
C ILE A 51 -4.32 -2.78 -1.01
N ILE A 52 -4.60 -3.37 -2.17
CA ILE A 52 -4.54 -2.70 -3.48
C ILE A 52 -5.69 -1.68 -3.61
N SER A 53 -6.90 -2.05 -3.19
CA SER A 53 -8.08 -1.18 -3.24
C SER A 53 -8.16 -0.16 -2.10
N HIS A 54 -7.16 -0.10 -1.21
CA HIS A 54 -7.14 0.80 -0.06
C HIS A 54 -8.36 0.64 0.88
N GLU A 55 -8.92 -0.56 0.96
CA GLU A 55 -10.13 -0.83 1.75
C GLU A 55 -9.83 -0.96 3.25
N GLY A 56 -10.78 -0.55 4.09
CA GLY A 56 -10.74 -0.77 5.54
C GLY A 56 -9.44 -0.26 6.19
N ILE A 57 -8.76 -1.14 6.93
CA ILE A 57 -7.53 -0.78 7.66
C ILE A 57 -6.31 -0.56 6.75
N TYR A 58 -6.43 -0.76 5.43
CA TYR A 58 -5.31 -0.67 4.48
C TYR A 58 -5.23 0.67 3.75
N GLY A 59 -6.18 1.60 3.96
CA GLY A 59 -6.24 2.90 3.28
C GLY A 59 -5.06 3.84 3.51
N GLY A 60 -4.21 3.55 4.51
CA GLY A 60 -3.18 4.48 4.98
C GLY A 60 -3.80 5.56 5.85
N LYS A 61 -3.12 5.93 6.95
CA LYS A 61 -3.55 7.09 7.74
C LYS A 61 -3.21 8.33 6.92
N GLU A 62 -4.18 9.20 6.68
CA GLU A 62 -3.88 10.52 6.12
C GLU A 62 -2.79 11.18 6.95
N LYS A 63 -1.70 11.61 6.30
CA LYS A 63 -0.72 12.44 6.97
C LYS A 63 -1.44 13.76 7.24
N LYS A 64 -1.88 13.97 8.49
CA LYS A 64 -2.20 15.32 8.95
C LYS A 64 -0.93 16.13 8.73
N ASN A 65 -0.94 17.07 7.78
CA ASN A 65 0.08 18.10 7.70
C ASN A 65 0.00 18.85 9.03
N SER A 66 0.87 18.51 9.98
CA SER A 66 1.16 19.41 11.07
C SER A 66 1.84 20.62 10.44
N GLN A 67 1.03 21.59 10.00
CA GLN A 67 1.51 22.92 9.67
C GLN A 67 2.18 23.41 10.96
N ASP A 68 3.50 23.39 11.01
CA ASP A 68 4.25 23.87 12.16
C ASP A 68 3.95 25.37 12.27
N PRO A 69 3.24 25.85 13.31
CA PRO A 69 2.76 27.24 13.36
C PRO A 69 3.91 28.25 13.33
N ASN A 70 5.13 27.82 13.66
CA ASN A 70 6.35 28.63 13.57
C ASN A 70 6.85 28.89 12.15
N GLN A 71 6.44 28.14 11.12
CA GLN A 71 6.79 28.47 9.74
C GLN A 71 5.97 29.65 9.18
N ILE A 72 4.78 29.90 9.72
CA ILE A 72 3.89 30.99 9.29
C ILE A 72 4.40 32.34 9.82
N LEU A 73 4.97 32.36 11.03
CA LEU A 73 5.47 33.57 11.69
C LEU A 73 6.78 34.12 11.12
N MET A 74 7.55 33.33 10.37
CA MET A 74 8.78 33.80 9.71
C MET A 74 8.55 34.33 8.29
N ALA A 75 7.31 34.31 7.80
CA ALA A 75 6.93 34.75 6.46
C ALA A 75 6.24 36.13 6.42
N PHE A 76 6.17 36.83 7.56
CA PHE A 76 5.63 38.19 7.69
C PHE A 76 6.68 39.17 8.20
#